data_AF-A0AAU2UPW0-F1
#
_entry.id   AF-A0AAU2UPW0-F1
#
_cell.length_a   1.000
_cell.length_b   1.000
_cell.length_c   1.000
_cell.angle_alpha   90.00
_cell.angle_beta   90.00
_cell.angle_gamma   90.00
#
_symmetry.space_group_name_H-M   'P 1'
#
loop_
_entity.id
_entity.type
_entity.pdbx_description
1 polymer ?
#
loop_
_entity_poly.entity_id
_entity_poly.type
_entity_poly.pdbx_seq_one_letter_code
_entity_poly.pdbx_strand_id
1 'polypeptide(L)'
;MGGAGRLAEIEKDLHLRRKRAQEEHWLGEVEGIGSTLTFLRAEQAEAARLTKSPTTDLGIPRPRPDSTGAGPCYPPIRSSTN
;
A
#
# COMPACT_ATOMS: atom_id res chain seq x y z
N MET A 1 8.35 6.98 16.28
CA MET A 1 9.53 6.08 16.23
C MET A 1 9.38 5.23 14.99
N GLY A 2 10.28 5.43 14.01
CA GLY A 2 10.10 4.91 12.65
C GLY A 2 10.31 3.41 12.54
N GLY A 3 9.37 2.71 11.90
CA GLY A 3 9.42 1.27 11.67
C GLY A 3 10.70 0.78 10.98
N ALA A 4 11.38 1.65 10.22
CA ALA A 4 12.65 1.35 9.54
C ALA A 4 13.78 0.89 10.49
N GLY A 5 13.88 1.46 11.70
CA GLY A 5 14.92 1.06 12.66
C GLY A 5 14.71 -0.37 13.18
N ARG A 6 13.45 -0.73 13.44
CA ARG A 6 13.08 -2.05 13.95
C ARG A 6 13.28 -3.15 12.89
N LEU A 7 13.01 -2.85 11.62
CA LEU A 7 13.25 -3.79 10.52
C LEU A 7 14.75 -4.14 10.38
N ALA A 8 15.64 -3.17 10.56
CA ALA A 8 17.08 -3.39 10.51
C ALA A 8 17.60 -4.25 11.68
N GLU A 9 17.01 -4.11 12.88
CA GLU A 9 17.32 -4.97 14.03
C GLU A 9 16.92 -6.42 13.78
N ILE A 10 15.71 -6.63 13.23
CA ILE A 10 15.21 -7.96 12.88
C ILE A 10 16.08 -8.62 11.79
N GLU A 11 16.50 -7.86 10.77
CA GLU A 11 17.38 -8.37 9.71
C GLU A 11 18.72 -8.89 10.27
N LYS A 12 19.32 -8.15 11.22
CA LYS A 12 20.56 -8.57 11.90
C LYS A 12 20.39 -9.87 12.68
N ASP A 13 19.30 -9.99 13.45
CA ASP A 13 19.01 -11.22 14.22
C ASP A 13 18.80 -12.42 13.30
N LEU A 14 18.05 -12.26 12.21
CA LEU A 14 17.84 -13.32 11.22
C LEU A 14 19.15 -13.78 10.57
N HIS A 15 20.07 -12.87 10.28
CA HIS A 15 21.40 -13.25 9.78
C HIS A 15 22.19 -14.11 10.78
N LEU A 16 22.13 -13.78 12.07
CA LEU A 16 22.79 -14.57 13.12
C LEU A 16 22.17 -15.97 13.23
N ARG A 17 20.84 -16.07 13.22
CA ARG A 17 20.13 -17.35 13.27
C ARG A 17 20.41 -18.21 12.05
N ARG A 18 20.46 -17.62 10.86
CA ARG A 18 20.81 -18.34 9.63
C ARG A 18 22.21 -18.93 9.69
N LYS A 19 23.18 -18.19 10.25
CA LYS A 19 24.55 -18.70 10.43
C LYS A 19 24.57 -19.92 11.35
N ARG A 20 23.85 -19.86 12.48
CA ARG A 20 23.69 -21.02 13.37
C ARG A 20 23.01 -22.20 12.67
N ALA A 21 21.93 -21.95 11.94
CA ALA A 21 21.23 -22.98 11.19
C ALA A 21 22.12 -23.65 10.12
N GLN A 22 23.05 -22.90 9.51
CA GLN A 22 24.06 -23.46 8.59
C GLN A 22 25.06 -24.35 9.32
N GLU A 23 25.57 -23.91 10.47
CA GLU A 23 26.51 -24.67 11.31
C GLU A 23 25.88 -25.95 11.85
N GLU A 24 24.59 -25.91 12.20
CA GLU A 24 23.82 -27.05 12.72
C GLU A 24 23.17 -27.90 11.61
N HIS A 25 23.43 -27.57 10.33
CA HIS A 25 22.87 -28.24 9.15
C HIS A 25 21.34 -28.31 9.10
N TRP A 26 20.66 -27.30 9.66
CA TRP A 26 19.21 -27.15 9.63
C TRP A 26 18.76 -26.53 8.30
N LEU A 27 18.75 -27.34 7.24
CA LEU A 27 18.40 -26.91 5.88
C LEU A 27 17.07 -26.15 5.79
N GLY A 28 16.01 -26.65 6.42
CA GLY A 28 14.69 -26.01 6.40
C GLY A 28 14.69 -24.62 7.06
N GLU A 29 15.46 -24.44 8.14
CA GLU A 29 15.57 -23.16 8.83
C GLU A 29 16.37 -22.15 7.99
N VAL A 30 17.44 -22.60 7.30
CA VAL A 30 18.21 -21.76 6.38
C VAL A 30 17.34 -21.24 5.23
N GLU A 31 16.51 -22.11 4.64
CA GLU A 31 15.59 -21.75 3.56
C GLU A 31 14.47 -20.81 4.04
N GLY A 32 13.87 -21.11 5.20
CA GLY A 32 12.83 -20.28 5.80
C GLY A 32 13.32 -18.88 6.15
N ILE A 33 14.50 -18.78 6.76
CA ILE A 33 15.13 -17.49 7.07
C ILE A 33 15.51 -16.75 5.79
N GLY A 34 16.03 -17.43 4.76
CA GLY A 34 16.33 -16.81 3.46
C GLY A 34 15.11 -16.19 2.79
N SER A 35 13.98 -16.90 2.83
CA SER A 35 12.70 -16.40 2.31
C SER A 35 12.23 -15.16 3.07
N THR A 36 12.32 -15.20 4.40
CA THR A 36 11.96 -14.06 5.27
C THR A 36 12.84 -12.84 5.02
N LEU A 37 14.16 -13.02 4.87
CA LEU A 37 15.09 -11.95 4.53
C LEU A 37 14.76 -11.28 3.19
N THR A 38 14.27 -12.06 2.21
CA THR A 38 13.83 -11.52 0.92
C THR A 38 12.61 -10.62 1.09
N PHE A 39 11.61 -11.06 1.88
CA PHE A 39 10.43 -10.26 2.19
C PHE A 39 10.77 -8.97 2.96
N LEU A 40 11.64 -9.05 3.98
CA LEU A 40 12.05 -7.89 4.77
C LEU A 40 12.71 -6.79 3.94
N ARG A 41 13.48 -7.15 2.91
CA ARG A 41 14.09 -6.16 2.00
C ARG A 41 13.03 -5.41 1.19
N ALA A 42 11.99 -6.11 0.75
CA ALA A 42 10.85 -5.47 0.08
C ALA A 42 10.10 -4.53 1.03
N GLU A 43 9.86 -4.97 2.27
CA GLU A 43 9.18 -4.15 3.28
C GLU A 43 10.01 -2.91 3.69
N GLN A 44 11.34 -3.03 3.80
CA GLN A 44 12.21 -1.87 4.03
C GLN A 44 12.18 -0.88 2.86
N ALA A 45 12.18 -1.37 1.62
CA ALA A 45 12.03 -0.51 0.46
C ALA A 45 10.68 0.22 0.48
N GLU A 46 9.60 -0.46 0.86
CA GLU A 46 8.28 0.15 0.99
C GLU A 46 8.23 1.20 2.12
N ALA A 47 8.76 0.87 3.30
CA ALA A 47 8.85 1.81 4.40
C ALA A 47 9.67 3.06 4.03
N ALA A 48 10.76 2.88 3.26
CA ALA A 48 11.55 3.98 2.73
C ALA A 48 10.78 4.81 1.70
N ARG A 49 9.98 4.18 0.83
CA ARG A 49 9.09 4.88 -0.11
C ARG A 49 8.05 5.71 0.63
N LEU A 50 7.34 5.12 1.59
CA LEU A 50 6.31 5.81 2.38
C LEU A 50 6.88 6.98 3.18
N THR A 51 8.11 6.85 3.69
CA THR A 51 8.80 7.96 4.39
C THR A 51 9.14 9.12 3.44
N LYS A 52 9.40 8.82 2.16
CA LYS A 52 9.76 9.81 1.13
C LYS A 52 8.55 10.42 0.41
N SER A 53 7.42 9.72 0.40
CA SER A 53 6.19 10.20 -0.23
C SER A 53 5.57 11.31 0.61
N PRO A 54 5.51 12.56 0.11
CA PRO A 54 4.77 13.61 0.81
C PRO A 54 3.28 13.23 0.86
N THR A 55 2.63 13.52 1.98
CA THR A 55 1.18 13.35 2.12
C THR A 55 0.49 14.10 0.99
N THR A 56 -0.13 13.35 0.08
CA THR A 56 -0.90 13.93 -1.03
C THR A 56 -2.31 14.17 -0.54
N ASP A 57 -2.73 15.44 -0.46
CA ASP A 57 -4.11 15.79 -0.19
C ASP A 57 -4.94 15.47 -1.44
N LEU A 58 -5.72 14.38 -1.37
CA LEU A 58 -6.61 13.97 -2.45
C LEU A 58 -7.90 14.81 -2.51
N GLY A 59 -8.12 15.70 -1.53
CA GLY A 59 -9.35 16.45 -1.35
C GLY A 59 -10.57 15.55 -1.06
N ILE A 60 -11.58 16.09 -0.40
CA ILE A 60 -12.89 15.42 -0.33
C ILE A 60 -13.70 15.85 -1.56
N PRO A 61 -14.17 14.93 -2.42
CA PRO A 61 -15.07 15.28 -3.52
C PRO A 61 -16.33 15.92 -2.93
N ARG A 62 -16.53 17.21 -3.21
CA ARG A 62 -17.77 17.89 -2.80
C ARG A 62 -18.92 17.36 -3.66
N PRO A 63 -20.05 16.96 -3.06
CA PRO A 63 -21.27 16.70 -3.81
C PRO A 63 -21.54 17.91 -4.72
N ARG A 64 -21.83 17.68 -6.01
CA ARG A 64 -22.35 18.76 -6.84
C ARG A 64 -23.61 19.27 -6.13
N PRO A 65 -23.81 20.59 -6.01
CA PRO A 65 -25.04 21.11 -5.45
C PRO A 65 -26.19 20.44 -6.19
N ASP A 66 -27.06 19.83 -5.41
CA ASP A 66 -28.32 19.30 -5.87
C ASP A 66 -28.99 20.39 -6.69
N SER A 67 -29.29 20.08 -7.95
CA SER A 67 -30.17 20.88 -8.78
C SER A 67 -31.60 20.76 -8.26
N THR A 68 -31.84 21.12 -7.00
CA THR A 68 -33.15 21.37 -6.43
C THR A 68 -33.59 22.73 -6.97
N GLY A 69 -34.11 22.75 -8.20
CA GLY A 69 -34.74 23.96 -8.76
C GLY A 69 -34.73 24.14 -10.28
N ALA A 70 -34.12 23.26 -11.07
CA ALA A 70 -34.24 23.32 -12.53
C ALA A 70 -34.66 21.94 -13.04
N GLY A 71 -35.99 21.74 -13.15
CA GLY A 71 -36.52 20.59 -13.87
C GLY A 71 -35.94 20.54 -15.29
N PRO A 72 -35.77 19.35 -15.89
CA PRO A 72 -35.35 19.23 -17.27
C PRO A 72 -36.25 20.10 -18.17
N CYS A 73 -35.65 21.03 -18.91
CA CYS A 73 -36.33 21.75 -19.96
C CYS A 73 -36.60 20.75 -21.09
N TYR A 74 -37.72 20.03 -21.01
CA TYR A 74 -38.19 19.22 -22.13
C TYR A 74 -38.78 20.16 -23.18
N PRO A 75 -38.35 20.06 -24.45
CA PRO A 75 -39.04 20.77 -25.52
C PRO A 75 -40.47 20.23 -25.65
N PRO A 76 -41.47 21.08 -25.95
CA PRO A 76 -42.84 20.60 -26.15
C PRO A 76 -42.88 19.65 -27.35
N ILE A 77 -43.55 18.51 -27.17
CA ILE A 77 -43.83 17.55 -28.25
C ILE A 77 -44.66 18.29 -29.30
N ARG A 78 -44.12 18.45 -30.52
CA ARG A 78 -44.88 18.98 -31.66
C ARG A 78 -46.03 18.00 -31.94
N SER A 79 -47.26 18.44 -31.69
CA SER A 79 -48.47 17.73 -32.12
C SER A 79 -48.43 17.62 -33.65
N SER A 80 -48.24 16.40 -34.16
CA SER A 80 -48.37 16.10 -35.58
C SER A 80 -49.85 16.08 -35.91
N THR A 81 -50.36 17.14 -36.54
CA THR A 81 -51.70 17.13 -37.13
C THR A 81 -51.64 16.37 -38.46
N ASN A 82 -52.59 15.46 -38.67
CA ASN A 82 -52.88 14.82 -39.95
C ASN A 82 -53.85 15.72 -40.73
#